data_AF-A0A6M0CSJ5-F1
#
_entry.id   AF-A0A6M0CSJ5-F1
#
_cell.length_a   1.000
_cell.length_b   1.000
_cell.length_c   1.000
_cell.angle_alpha   90.00
_cell.angle_beta   90.00
_cell.angle_gamma   90.00
#
_symmetry.space_group_name_H-M   'P 1'
#
loop_
_entity.id
_entity.type
_entity.pdbx_description
1 polymer ?
#
loop_
_entity_poly.entity_id
_entity_poly.type
_entity_poly.pdbx_seq_one_letter_code
_entity_poly.pdbx_strand_id
1 'polypeptide(L)'
;MKSTLKTIFTVSILLLIGCSNDSESDLIESIDEETPVSYNATIRSIINNNCVGCHSDPTQNGAPFPLINYDQVLVRAENGQLLRAISRQTGEARAMPPSGRLPQATIDAIDKWIQEGAIEQ
;
A
#
# COMPACT_ATOMS: atom_id res chain seq x y z
N MET A 1 -56.40 13.69 -37.47
CA MET A 1 -57.36 13.41 -36.37
C MET A 1 -56.79 14.03 -35.10
N LYS A 2 -57.59 14.83 -34.41
CA LYS A 2 -57.20 15.66 -33.26
C LYS A 2 -57.13 14.74 -32.03
N SER A 3 -56.01 14.68 -31.31
CA SER A 3 -55.99 14.15 -29.95
C SER A 3 -55.82 15.31 -28.98
N THR A 4 -56.82 15.43 -28.12
CA THR A 4 -57.10 16.56 -27.25
C THR A 4 -56.26 16.51 -25.98
N LEU A 5 -55.68 17.68 -25.69
CA LEU A 5 -55.27 18.21 -24.40
C LEU A 5 -56.18 17.79 -23.23
N LYS A 6 -55.62 17.19 -22.18
CA LYS A 6 -56.13 17.24 -20.80
C LYS A 6 -54.97 17.22 -19.78
N THR A 7 -54.54 18.40 -19.38
CA THR A 7 -53.81 18.67 -18.13
C THR A 7 -54.82 18.82 -16.99
N ILE A 8 -54.95 17.84 -16.09
CA ILE A 8 -55.60 18.01 -14.78
C ILE A 8 -54.87 17.14 -13.74
N PHE A 9 -54.06 17.81 -12.92
CA PHE A 9 -54.06 17.76 -11.46
C PHE A 9 -53.93 16.38 -10.77
N THR A 10 -52.74 16.06 -10.26
CA THR A 10 -52.59 15.69 -8.84
C THR A 10 -51.13 15.71 -8.41
N VAL A 11 -50.89 16.49 -7.36
CA VAL A 11 -49.67 16.56 -6.54
C VAL A 11 -49.40 15.19 -5.94
N SER A 12 -48.17 14.70 -6.06
CA SER A 12 -47.58 13.80 -5.06
C SER A 12 -46.06 13.98 -5.02
N ILE A 13 -45.66 15.11 -4.44
CA ILE A 13 -44.43 15.20 -3.66
C ILE A 13 -44.66 14.30 -2.43
N LEU A 14 -43.90 13.21 -2.33
CA LEU A 14 -43.34 12.58 -1.12
C LEU A 14 -42.99 11.12 -1.43
N LEU A 15 -41.72 10.85 -1.69
CA LEU A 15 -41.05 9.60 -1.28
C LEU A 15 -39.62 9.96 -0.85
N LEU A 16 -39.54 10.77 0.21
CA LEU A 16 -38.40 10.77 1.13
C LEU A 16 -38.74 9.77 2.24
N ILE A 17 -38.37 8.50 2.03
CA ILE A 17 -38.22 7.48 3.06
C ILE A 17 -37.06 6.63 2.54
N GLY A 18 -35.83 6.74 3.03
CA GLY A 18 -35.49 6.59 4.45
C GLY A 18 -34.90 5.19 4.62
N CYS A 19 -33.76 4.91 4.01
CA CYS A 19 -32.97 3.75 4.38
C CYS A 19 -32.14 4.13 5.61
N SER A 20 -32.73 3.98 6.79
CA SER A 20 -31.93 3.77 8.00
C SER A 20 -31.25 2.42 7.83
N ASN A 21 -29.98 2.42 7.43
CA ASN A 21 -29.13 1.25 7.62
C ASN A 21 -28.64 1.30 9.07
N ASP A 22 -29.47 0.77 9.97
CA ASP A 22 -29.03 0.37 11.30
C ASP A 22 -28.35 -0.99 11.14
N SER A 23 -27.06 -1.03 11.38
CA SER A 23 -26.29 -2.26 11.50
C SER A 23 -25.49 -2.13 12.78
N GLU A 24 -26.12 -2.63 13.85
CA GLU A 24 -25.56 -3.12 15.11
C GLU A 24 -24.15 -2.64 15.47
N SER A 25 -24.10 -1.80 16.51
CA SER A 25 -22.99 -1.77 17.45
C SER A 25 -22.67 -3.19 17.95
N ASP A 26 -21.53 -3.76 17.58
CA ASP A 26 -20.62 -4.51 18.47
C ASP A 26 -19.54 -5.26 17.68
N LEU A 27 -18.66 -4.50 17.03
CA LEU A 27 -17.27 -4.93 16.88
C LEU A 27 -16.39 -3.75 17.26
N ILE A 28 -16.50 -3.30 18.52
CA ILE A 28 -15.31 -2.81 19.19
C ILE A 28 -14.50 -4.07 19.50
N GLU A 29 -13.87 -4.62 18.47
CA GLU A 29 -12.75 -5.52 18.68
C GLU A 29 -11.71 -4.66 19.40
N SER A 30 -11.50 -5.03 20.66
CA SER A 30 -10.51 -4.50 21.57
C SER A 30 -9.23 -4.16 20.83
N ILE A 31 -8.78 -2.90 20.98
CA ILE A 31 -7.43 -2.39 20.71
C ILE A 31 -6.62 -3.38 19.88
N ASP A 32 -6.58 -3.18 18.56
CA ASP A 32 -5.48 -3.72 17.78
C ASP A 32 -4.23 -3.06 18.37
N GLU A 33 -3.63 -3.74 19.35
CA GLU A 33 -2.22 -3.61 19.68
C GLU A 33 -1.51 -4.05 18.41
N GLU A 34 -1.56 -3.17 17.39
CA GLU A 34 -0.95 -3.29 16.08
C GLU A 34 0.49 -3.65 16.36
N THR A 35 0.81 -4.93 16.23
CA THR A 35 2.16 -5.41 16.47
C THR A 35 3.07 -4.58 15.58
N PRO A 36 4.03 -3.83 16.16
CA PRO A 36 4.85 -2.92 15.36
C PRO A 36 5.51 -3.72 14.25
N VAL A 37 5.48 -3.17 13.03
CA VAL A 37 6.09 -3.81 11.88
C VAL A 37 7.60 -3.78 12.16
N SER A 38 8.21 -4.96 12.26
CA SER A 38 9.66 -5.06 12.46
C SER A 38 10.34 -5.70 11.25
N TYR A 39 11.66 -5.51 11.18
CA TYR A 39 12.44 -6.09 10.10
C TYR A 39 12.35 -7.61 10.12
N ASN A 40 12.59 -8.23 11.28
CA ASN A 40 12.62 -9.68 11.40
C ASN A 40 11.24 -10.32 11.19
N ALA A 41 10.17 -9.69 11.67
CA ALA A 41 8.82 -10.22 11.55
C ALA A 41 8.25 -10.08 10.13
N THR A 42 8.49 -8.95 9.46
CA THR A 42 7.79 -8.61 8.22
C THR A 42 8.74 -8.27 7.08
N ILE A 43 9.59 -7.25 7.25
CA ILE A 43 10.31 -6.65 6.12
C ILE A 43 11.38 -7.58 5.54
N ARG A 44 12.02 -8.43 6.35
CA ARG A 44 13.02 -9.39 5.89
C ARG A 44 12.46 -10.33 4.83
N SER A 45 11.22 -10.78 4.98
CA SER A 45 10.56 -11.63 3.98
C SER A 45 10.34 -10.87 2.66
N ILE A 46 9.93 -9.60 2.74
CA ILE A 46 9.74 -8.72 1.59
C ILE A 46 11.07 -8.51 0.85
N ILE A 47 12.15 -8.20 1.57
CA ILE A 47 13.48 -7.97 1.01
C ILE A 47 14.01 -9.23 0.33
N ASN A 48 13.89 -10.39 0.98
CA ASN A 48 14.34 -11.66 0.42
C ASN A 48 13.61 -12.01 -0.88
N ASN A 49 12.30 -11.79 -0.93
CA ASN A 49 11.47 -12.15 -2.08
C ASN A 49 11.60 -11.19 -3.26
N ASN A 50 11.85 -9.90 -3.01
CA ASN A 50 11.76 -8.86 -4.04
C ASN A 50 13.10 -8.19 -4.37
N CYS A 51 14.12 -8.29 -3.52
CA CYS A 51 15.35 -7.51 -3.66
C CYS A 51 16.60 -8.39 -3.86
N VAL A 52 16.75 -9.44 -3.06
CA VAL A 52 18.00 -10.21 -2.96
C VAL A 52 18.41 -10.86 -4.29
N GLY A 53 17.47 -11.17 -5.18
CA GLY A 53 17.80 -11.75 -6.50
C GLY A 53 18.77 -10.91 -7.34
N CYS A 54 18.76 -9.57 -7.18
CA CYS A 54 19.77 -8.69 -7.80
C CYS A 54 20.69 -8.06 -6.75
N HIS A 55 20.14 -7.72 -5.58
CA HIS A 55 20.88 -7.13 -4.47
C HIS A 55 21.48 -8.19 -3.53
N SER A 56 22.02 -9.27 -4.08
CA SER A 56 22.76 -10.30 -3.34
C SER A 56 24.19 -9.85 -3.02
N ASP A 57 24.95 -10.71 -2.34
CA ASP A 57 26.40 -10.60 -2.20
C ASP A 57 27.08 -11.86 -2.77
N PRO A 58 27.79 -11.77 -3.93
CA PRO A 58 28.04 -10.57 -4.72
C PRO A 58 26.77 -10.06 -5.43
N THR A 59 26.75 -8.78 -5.77
CA THR A 59 25.63 -8.16 -6.49
C THR A 59 25.49 -8.72 -7.91
N GLN A 60 24.25 -8.84 -8.37
CA GLN A 60 23.91 -9.36 -9.68
C GLN A 60 23.11 -8.34 -10.50
N ASN A 61 23.06 -8.52 -11.82
CA ASN A 61 22.21 -7.73 -12.73
C ASN A 61 22.40 -6.20 -12.63
N GLY A 62 23.61 -5.75 -12.31
CA GLY A 62 23.95 -4.32 -12.21
C GLY A 62 23.47 -3.64 -10.94
N ALA A 63 23.02 -4.39 -9.93
CA ALA A 63 22.77 -3.82 -8.61
C ALA A 63 24.06 -3.20 -8.04
N PRO A 64 24.04 -1.98 -7.50
CA PRO A 64 25.27 -1.31 -7.06
C PRO A 64 25.67 -1.66 -5.62
N PHE A 65 24.86 -2.45 -4.90
CA PHE A 65 25.07 -2.82 -3.50
C PHE A 65 24.20 -4.00 -3.06
N PRO A 66 24.61 -4.74 -2.02
CA PRO A 66 23.80 -5.81 -1.40
C PRO A 66 22.70 -5.26 -0.47
N LEU A 67 21.64 -6.05 -0.29
CA LEU A 67 20.52 -5.84 0.65
C LEU A 67 20.19 -7.16 1.39
N ILE A 68 21.20 -7.83 1.93
CA ILE A 68 21.08 -9.18 2.51
C ILE A 68 20.91 -9.20 4.04
N ASN A 69 20.97 -8.04 4.69
CA ASN A 69 20.82 -7.90 6.14
C ASN A 69 20.14 -6.58 6.53
N TYR A 70 19.81 -6.44 7.82
CA TYR A 70 19.13 -5.27 8.38
C TYR A 70 19.90 -3.98 8.12
N ASP A 71 21.18 -3.89 8.49
CA ASP A 71 21.98 -2.67 8.35
C ASP A 71 22.01 -2.14 6.91
N GLN A 72 22.18 -3.03 5.94
CA GLN A 72 22.19 -2.67 4.53
C GLN A 72 20.84 -2.11 4.07
N VAL A 73 19.74 -2.67 4.56
CA VAL A 73 18.38 -2.20 4.26
C VAL A 73 18.09 -0.89 4.98
N LEU A 74 18.44 -0.80 6.26
CA LEU A 74 18.26 0.38 7.11
C LEU A 74 18.93 1.61 6.51
N VAL A 75 20.19 1.50 6.08
CA VAL A 75 20.91 2.61 5.43
C VAL A 75 20.14 3.16 4.22
N ARG A 76 19.40 2.32 3.48
CA ARG A 76 18.60 2.75 2.31
C ARG A 76 17.21 3.24 2.67
N ALA A 77 16.66 2.73 3.75
CA ALA A 77 15.43 3.23 4.34
C ALA A 77 15.63 4.66 4.84
N GLU A 78 16.62 4.89 5.69
CA GLU A 78 16.88 6.19 6.34
C GLU A 78 17.23 7.31 5.35
N ASN A 79 17.93 6.98 4.26
CA ASN A 79 18.28 7.96 3.22
C ASN A 79 17.20 8.09 2.12
N GLY A 80 16.04 7.43 2.29
CA GLY A 80 14.90 7.46 1.38
C GLY A 80 15.13 6.78 0.03
N GLN A 81 16.28 6.14 -0.19
CA GLN A 81 16.56 5.46 -1.46
C GLN A 81 15.66 4.25 -1.66
N LEU A 82 15.33 3.51 -0.59
CA LEU A 82 14.51 2.32 -0.66
C LEU A 82 13.10 2.66 -1.18
N LEU A 83 12.37 3.53 -0.47
CA LEU A 83 11.02 3.96 -0.87
C LEU A 83 11.00 4.57 -2.27
N ARG A 84 12.00 5.40 -2.60
CA ARG A 84 12.10 5.99 -3.94
C ARG A 84 12.33 4.95 -5.03
N ALA A 85 13.12 3.91 -4.78
CA ALA A 85 13.39 2.87 -5.78
C ALA A 85 12.16 2.00 -6.02
N ILE A 86 11.50 1.54 -4.95
CA ILE A 86 10.34 0.64 -5.05
C ILE A 86 9.06 1.33 -5.56
N SER A 87 9.01 2.67 -5.50
CA SER A 87 7.87 3.48 -5.95
C SER A 87 7.97 3.97 -7.39
N ARG A 88 9.13 3.87 -8.05
CA ARG A 88 9.31 4.33 -9.43
C ARG A 88 8.55 3.45 -10.41
N GLN A 89 7.87 4.06 -11.38
CA GLN A 89 7.16 3.30 -12.41
C GLN A 89 8.14 2.54 -13.29
N THR A 90 7.71 1.37 -13.79
CA THR A 90 8.50 0.58 -14.72
C THR A 90 8.79 1.38 -15.99
N GLY A 91 10.06 1.45 -16.37
CA GLY A 91 10.53 2.23 -17.52
C GLY A 91 10.94 3.68 -17.18
N GLU A 92 10.70 4.16 -15.96
CA GLU A 92 11.25 5.44 -15.53
C GLU A 92 12.77 5.37 -15.35
N ALA A 93 13.42 6.53 -15.53
CA ALA A 93 14.83 6.66 -15.22
C ALA A 93 15.11 6.25 -13.77
N ARG A 94 16.07 5.33 -13.59
CA ARG A 94 16.49 4.78 -12.29
C ARG A 94 15.43 3.90 -11.59
N ALA A 95 14.39 3.44 -12.29
CA ALA A 95 13.57 2.34 -11.80
C ALA A 95 14.41 1.06 -11.71
N MET A 96 14.08 0.17 -10.76
CA MET A 96 14.79 -1.11 -10.61
C MET A 96 14.57 -1.98 -11.86
N PRO A 97 15.60 -2.33 -12.63
CA PRO A 97 15.41 -3.26 -13.74
C PRO A 97 15.28 -4.72 -13.22
N PRO A 98 14.48 -5.58 -13.87
CA PRO A 98 13.43 -5.29 -14.84
C PRO A 98 12.09 -4.89 -14.17
N SER A 99 11.94 -5.15 -12.87
CA SER A 99 10.63 -5.18 -12.19
C SER A 99 9.97 -3.82 -12.01
N GLY A 100 10.74 -2.75 -11.83
CA GLY A 100 10.25 -1.40 -11.60
C GLY A 100 9.50 -1.28 -10.27
N ARG A 101 8.24 -0.81 -10.35
CA ARG A 101 7.40 -0.54 -9.17
C ARG A 101 6.96 -1.83 -8.50
N LEU A 102 7.00 -1.87 -7.17
CA LEU A 102 6.42 -2.97 -6.39
C LEU A 102 4.90 -2.77 -6.16
N PRO A 103 4.15 -3.84 -5.80
CA PRO A 103 2.76 -3.71 -5.39
C PRO A 103 2.58 -2.70 -4.25
N GLN A 104 1.48 -1.95 -4.26
CA GLN A 104 1.24 -0.86 -3.29
C GLN A 104 1.31 -1.35 -1.85
N ALA A 105 0.68 -2.49 -1.53
CA ALA A 105 0.72 -3.08 -0.19
C ALA A 105 2.16 -3.38 0.30
N THR A 106 3.08 -3.74 -0.60
CA THR A 106 4.50 -3.94 -0.25
C THR A 106 5.20 -2.62 0.05
N ILE A 107 4.88 -1.58 -0.73
CA ILE A 107 5.40 -0.23 -0.50
C ILE A 107 4.89 0.30 0.84
N ASP A 108 3.59 0.16 1.12
CA ASP A 108 2.96 0.63 2.35
C ASP A 108 3.52 -0.09 3.59
N ALA A 109 3.78 -1.39 3.51
CA ALA A 109 4.39 -2.14 4.60
C ALA A 109 5.82 -1.65 4.92
N ILE A 110 6.63 -1.36 3.89
CA ILE A 110 7.97 -0.80 4.07
C ILE A 110 7.88 0.64 4.60
N ASP A 111 6.95 1.46 4.09
CA ASP A 111 6.76 2.83 4.54
C ASP A 111 6.33 2.88 6.01
N LYS A 112 5.37 2.04 6.42
CA LYS A 112 4.94 1.90 7.82
C LYS A 112 6.11 1.52 8.73
N TRP A 113 6.89 0.50 8.37
CA TRP A 113 8.09 0.11 9.13
C TRP A 113 9.08 1.27 9.30
N ILE A 114 9.31 2.07 8.25
CA ILE A 114 10.20 3.23 8.30
C ILE A 114 9.63 4.31 9.24
N GLN A 115 8.32 4.58 9.15
CA GLN A 115 7.64 5.56 10.00
C GLN A 115 7.61 5.15 11.48
N GLU A 116 7.59 3.84 11.75
CA GLU A 116 7.68 3.26 13.10
C GLU A 116 9.12 3.21 13.64
N GLY A 117 10.08 3.80 12.94
CA GLY A 117 11.48 3.91 13.38
C GLY A 117 12.39 2.79 12.89
N ALA A 118 11.96 2.06 11.85
CA ALA A 118 12.73 1.00 11.20
C ALA A 118 13.24 -0.06 12.19
N ILE A 119 12.39 -0.50 13.12
CA ILE A 119 12.73 -1.42 14.21
C ILE A 119 13.22 -2.76 13.66
N GLU A 120 14.30 -3.31 14.21
CA GLU A 120 14.83 -4.61 13.78
C GLU A 120 13.98 -5.79 14.27
N GLN A 121 13.55 -5.75 15.54
CA GLN A 121 12.84 -6.83 16.24
C GLN A 121 11.49 -6.40 16.80
#